data_AF-A0A7C5S883-F1
#
_entry.id   AF-A0A7C5S883-F1
#
_cell.length_a   1.000
_cell.length_b   1.000
_cell.length_c   1.000
_cell.angle_alpha   90.00
_cell.angle_beta   90.00
_cell.angle_gamma   90.00
#
_symmetry.space_group_name_H-M   'P 1'
#
loop_
_entity.id
_entity.type
_entity.pdbx_description
1 polymer ?
#
loop_
_entity_poly.entity_id
_entity_poly.type
_entity_poly.pdbx_seq_one_letter_code
_entity_poly.pdbx_strand_id
1 'polypeptide(L)'
;SSVVIRKMASHETMELPAKGVFIAIGLQPNSSLVSGLCELNERREIVIGPDCSTSYPGIFAAGDVTNAYGKRIIIASGEGAKAAMAARQYLLDLRRRKKEKLQ
;
A
#
# COMPACT_ATOMS: atom_id res chain seq x y z
N SER A 1 26.44 -13.68 18.98
CA SER A 1 25.67 -13.22 17.81
C SER A 1 26.56 -12.34 16.95
N SER A 2 26.70 -12.67 15.67
CA SER A 2 27.51 -11.95 14.67
C SER A 2 26.77 -11.93 13.33
N VAL A 3 27.20 -11.05 12.44
CA VAL A 3 26.71 -10.92 11.05
C VAL A 3 27.91 -11.05 10.12
N VAL A 4 27.79 -11.82 9.06
CA VAL A 4 28.82 -11.91 8.03
C VAL A 4 28.65 -10.76 7.05
N ILE A 5 29.70 -9.96 6.88
CA ILE A 5 29.74 -8.89 5.88
C ILE A 5 30.78 -9.23 4.81
N ARG A 6 30.48 -8.89 3.55
CA ARG A 6 31.43 -8.97 2.43
C ARG A 6 31.85 -7.55 2.05
N LYS A 7 33.15 -7.26 2.09
CA LYS A 7 33.70 -6.00 1.58
C LYS A 7 33.55 -5.98 0.06
N MET A 8 32.91 -4.94 -0.48
CA MET A 8 32.72 -4.82 -1.93
C MET A 8 34.03 -4.63 -2.70
N ALA A 9 35.00 -3.90 -2.13
CA ALA A 9 36.27 -3.59 -2.80
C ALA A 9 37.25 -4.77 -2.85
N SER A 10 37.34 -5.58 -1.78
CA SER A 10 38.30 -6.68 -1.67
C SER A 10 37.67 -8.07 -1.82
N HIS A 11 36.33 -8.15 -1.84
CA HIS A 11 35.55 -9.39 -1.79
C HIS A 11 35.78 -10.30 -0.58
N GLU A 12 36.60 -9.87 0.37
CA GLU A 12 36.84 -10.53 1.64
C GLU A 12 35.58 -10.52 2.51
N THR A 13 35.33 -11.64 3.18
CA THR A 13 34.25 -11.80 4.16
C THR A 13 34.80 -11.73 5.58
N MET A 14 34.06 -11.09 6.48
CA MET A 14 34.40 -11.07 7.91
C MET A 14 33.15 -11.19 8.78
N GLU A 15 33.34 -11.66 10.01
CA GLU A 15 32.30 -11.63 11.02
C GLU A 15 32.32 -10.30 11.79
N LEU A 16 31.16 -9.64 11.85
CA LEU A 16 30.93 -8.45 12.66
C LEU A 16 30.10 -8.84 13.88
N PRO A 17 30.65 -8.76 15.11
CA PRO A 17 29.87 -8.99 16.32
C PRO A 17 28.69 -8.00 16.42
N ALA A 18 27.45 -8.52 16.49
CA ALA A 18 26.25 -7.71 16.52
C ALA A 18 25.12 -8.42 17.28
N LYS A 19 24.38 -7.67 18.10
CA LYS A 19 23.21 -8.21 18.83
C LYS A 19 21.91 -8.12 18.03
N GLY A 20 21.85 -7.26 17.02
CA GLY A 20 20.67 -7.07 16.17
C GLY A 20 21.03 -6.37 14.86
N VAL A 21 20.20 -6.57 13.85
CA VAL A 21 20.32 -5.97 12.51
C VAL A 21 18.99 -5.34 12.15
N PHE A 22 19.04 -4.09 11.69
CA PHE A 22 17.87 -3.37 11.19
C PHE A 22 18.08 -3.08 9.71
N ILE A 23 17.26 -3.68 8.84
CA ILE A 23 17.32 -3.48 7.40
C ILE A 23 16.39 -2.33 7.03
N ALA A 24 16.96 -1.24 6.53
CA ALA A 24 16.24 -0.02 6.16
C ALA A 24 16.49 0.37 4.70
N ILE A 25 16.20 -0.55 3.76
CA ILE A 25 16.42 -0.36 2.31
C ILE A 25 15.17 0.17 1.56
N GLY A 26 14.13 0.53 2.31
CA GLY A 26 12.84 0.96 1.76
C GLY A 26 11.78 -0.14 1.74
N LEU A 27 10.62 0.21 1.19
CA LEU A 27 9.45 -0.67 1.05
C LEU A 27 9.03 -0.71 -0.41
N GLN A 28 8.82 -1.91 -0.94
CA GLN A 28 8.20 -2.12 -2.24
C GLN A 28 6.71 -2.45 -2.04
N PRO A 29 5.78 -1.61 -2.51
CA PRO A 29 4.34 -1.88 -2.42
C PRO A 29 3.92 -3.09 -3.29
N ASN A 30 3.02 -3.92 -2.76
CA ASN A 30 2.43 -5.05 -3.50
C ASN A 30 1.27 -4.61 -4.43
N SER A 31 1.54 -3.64 -5.31
CA SER A 31 0.54 -3.01 -6.20
C SER A 31 0.49 -3.61 -7.61
N SER A 32 1.29 -4.63 -7.90
CA SER A 32 1.39 -5.24 -9.25
C SER A 32 0.06 -5.76 -9.78
N LEU A 33 -0.83 -6.25 -8.89
CA LEU A 33 -2.15 -6.76 -9.26
C LEU A 33 -3.02 -5.70 -9.95
N VAL A 34 -2.84 -4.42 -9.61
CA VAL A 34 -3.71 -3.31 -10.05
C VAL A 34 -3.01 -2.29 -10.93
N SER A 35 -1.76 -2.52 -11.34
CA SER A 35 -0.95 -1.51 -12.04
C SER A 35 -1.44 -1.12 -13.44
N GLY A 36 -2.40 -1.85 -14.00
CA GLY A 36 -3.10 -1.49 -15.26
C GLY A 36 -4.50 -0.91 -15.05
N LEU A 37 -4.95 -0.79 -13.81
CA LEU A 37 -6.29 -0.31 -13.44
C LEU A 37 -6.22 1.00 -12.66
N CYS A 38 -5.35 1.06 -11.66
CA CYS A 38 -5.20 2.19 -10.75
C CYS A 38 -3.93 2.99 -11.07
N GLU A 39 -4.01 4.30 -10.89
CA GLU A 39 -2.86 5.20 -10.93
C GLU A 39 -1.88 4.85 -9.79
N LEU A 40 -0.61 4.70 -10.17
CA LEU A 40 0.48 4.45 -9.24
C LEU A 40 1.47 5.62 -9.29
N ASN A 41 2.02 6.01 -8.15
CA ASN A 41 3.11 6.99 -8.12
C ASN A 41 4.46 6.35 -8.52
N GLU A 42 5.53 7.17 -8.57
CA GLU A 42 6.89 6.72 -8.91
C GLU A 42 7.42 5.62 -7.98
N ARG A 43 6.92 5.56 -6.74
CA ARG A 43 7.26 4.54 -5.73
C ARG A 43 6.37 3.30 -5.83
N ARG A 44 5.54 3.20 -6.88
CA ARG A 44 4.57 2.11 -7.11
C ARG A 44 3.48 2.03 -6.05
N GLU A 45 3.23 3.09 -5.30
CA GLU A 45 2.11 3.16 -4.34
C GLU A 45 0.82 3.52 -5.07
N ILE A 46 -0.30 2.94 -4.66
CA ILE A 46 -1.62 3.28 -5.20
C ILE A 46 -1.97 4.70 -4.75
N VAL A 47 -2.23 5.59 -5.71
CA VAL A 47 -2.68 6.97 -5.42
C VAL A 47 -4.13 6.91 -4.95
N ILE A 48 -4.40 7.46 -3.76
CA ILE A 48 -5.75 7.51 -3.19
C ILE A 48 -6.22 8.93 -2.88
N GLY A 49 -7.54 9.13 -2.96
CA GLY A 49 -8.22 10.33 -2.47
C GLY A 49 -8.47 10.30 -0.95
N PRO A 50 -9.04 11.37 -0.37
CA PRO A 50 -9.28 11.47 1.07
C PRO A 50 -10.15 10.36 1.66
N ASP A 51 -11.02 9.75 0.85
CA ASP A 51 -11.95 8.65 1.18
C ASP A 51 -11.40 7.25 0.79
N CYS A 52 -10.11 7.16 0.44
CA CYS A 52 -9.45 5.94 -0.03
C CYS A 52 -9.93 5.45 -1.42
N SER A 53 -10.63 6.29 -2.20
CA SER A 53 -10.93 6.02 -3.60
C SER A 53 -9.65 6.03 -4.46
N THR A 54 -9.61 5.16 -5.47
CA THR A 54 -8.55 5.15 -6.48
C THR A 54 -9.02 5.82 -7.78
N SER A 55 -8.13 5.93 -8.77
CA SER A 55 -8.50 6.41 -10.11
C SER A 55 -9.51 5.50 -10.83
N TYR A 56 -9.70 4.25 -10.39
CA TYR A 56 -10.65 3.32 -10.99
C TYR A 56 -11.94 3.22 -10.14
N PRO A 57 -13.12 3.56 -10.69
CA PRO A 57 -14.37 3.51 -9.95
C PRO A 57 -14.67 2.13 -9.37
N GLY A 58 -14.99 2.08 -8.08
CA GLY A 58 -15.30 0.84 -7.37
C GLY A 58 -14.09 0.10 -6.81
N ILE A 59 -12.86 0.56 -7.10
CA ILE A 59 -11.64 0.09 -6.44
C ILE A 59 -11.21 1.11 -5.38
N PHE A 60 -11.01 0.60 -4.17
CA PHE A 60 -10.54 1.34 -3.00
C PHE A 60 -9.28 0.67 -2.47
N ALA A 61 -8.36 1.45 -1.91
CA ALA A 61 -7.10 0.94 -1.38
C ALA A 61 -6.77 1.59 -0.03
N ALA A 62 -6.12 0.84 0.86
CA ALA A 62 -5.80 1.29 2.22
C ALA A 62 -4.48 0.69 2.71
N GLY A 63 -3.82 1.39 3.63
CA GLY A 63 -2.61 0.91 4.29
C GLY A 63 -1.35 1.04 3.42
N ASP A 64 -0.33 0.26 3.74
CA ASP A 64 1.03 0.52 3.24
C ASP A 64 1.20 0.43 1.72
N VAL A 65 0.25 -0.17 1.00
CA VAL A 65 0.22 -0.22 -0.46
C VAL A 65 -0.12 1.12 -1.13
N THR A 66 -0.71 2.06 -0.38
CA THR A 66 -1.16 3.37 -0.89
C THR A 66 -0.13 4.46 -0.67
N ASN A 67 -0.37 5.67 -1.17
CA ASN A 67 0.45 6.85 -0.88
C ASN A 67 0.16 7.48 0.51
N ALA A 68 -0.48 6.75 1.43
CA ALA A 68 -0.75 7.20 2.78
C ALA A 68 0.53 7.63 3.53
N TYR A 69 0.45 8.79 4.19
CA TYR A 69 1.51 9.23 5.07
C TYR A 69 1.55 8.38 6.34
N GLY A 70 2.74 7.96 6.74
CA GLY A 70 2.93 7.19 7.97
C GLY A 70 2.50 5.73 7.81
N LYS A 71 3.46 4.87 7.45
CA LYS A 71 3.31 3.42 7.34
C LYS A 71 3.24 2.76 8.72
N ARG A 72 2.12 3.00 9.42
CA ARG A 72 1.88 2.58 10.81
C ARG A 72 0.56 1.84 10.92
N ILE A 73 0.51 0.87 11.83
CA ILE A 73 -0.66 0.02 12.07
C ILE A 73 -1.94 0.85 12.25
N ILE A 74 -1.91 1.89 13.09
CA ILE A 74 -3.10 2.70 13.36
C ILE A 74 -3.59 3.48 12.12
N ILE A 75 -2.66 3.91 11.27
CA ILE A 75 -2.99 4.64 10.04
C ILE A 75 -3.61 3.67 9.04
N ALA A 76 -2.98 2.51 8.82
CA ALA A 76 -3.52 1.47 7.96
C ALA A 76 -4.92 1.00 8.41
N SER A 77 -5.14 0.82 9.71
CA SER A 77 -6.45 0.47 10.26
C SER A 77 -7.51 1.56 10.02
N GLY A 78 -7.14 2.83 10.21
CA GLY A 78 -8.05 3.96 9.96
C GLY A 78 -8.43 4.07 8.48
N GLU A 79 -7.47 3.89 7.58
CA GLU A 79 -7.75 3.84 6.14
C GLU A 79 -8.60 2.64 5.75
N GLY A 80 -8.37 1.46 6.36
CA GLY A 80 -9.18 0.27 6.12
C GLY A 80 -10.65 0.51 6.46
N ALA A 81 -10.93 1.14 7.61
CA ALA A 81 -12.29 1.53 7.99
C ALA A 81 -12.90 2.52 7.00
N LYS A 82 -12.12 3.52 6.57
CA LYS A 82 -12.55 4.55 5.61
C LYS A 82 -12.88 3.96 4.23
N ALA A 83 -11.97 3.14 3.69
CA ALA A 83 -12.15 2.44 2.43
C ALA A 83 -13.39 1.52 2.45
N ALA A 84 -13.63 0.81 3.56
CA ALA A 84 -14.81 -0.03 3.71
C ALA A 84 -16.11 0.80 3.68
N MET A 85 -16.13 1.96 4.34
CA MET A 85 -17.29 2.87 4.30
C MET A 85 -17.52 3.44 2.90
N ALA A 86 -16.46 3.87 2.22
CA ALA A 86 -16.54 4.41 0.85
C ALA A 86 -17.02 3.34 -0.15
N ALA A 87 -16.48 2.12 -0.06
CA ALA A 87 -16.92 0.99 -0.87
C ALA A 87 -18.40 0.64 -0.63
N ARG A 88 -18.85 0.65 0.64
CA ARG A 88 -20.25 0.45 0.98
C ARG A 88 -21.14 1.52 0.33
N GLN A 89 -20.75 2.78 0.41
CA GLN A 89 -21.52 3.88 -0.19
C GLN A 89 -21.61 3.72 -1.72
N TYR A 90 -20.50 3.41 -2.37
CA TYR A 90 -20.46 3.13 -3.81
C TYR A 90 -21.43 2.02 -4.23
N LEU A 91 -21.49 0.92 -3.48
CA LEU A 91 -22.43 -0.18 -3.73
C LEU A 91 -23.91 0.24 -3.56
N LEU A 92 -24.22 1.07 -2.57
CA LEU A 92 -25.57 1.59 -2.37
C LEU A 92 -26.00 2.50 -3.52
N ASP A 93 -25.10 3.37 -3.99
CA ASP A 93 -25.37 4.26 -5.11
C ASP A 93 -25.57 3.48 -6.42
N LEU A 94 -24.78 2.43 -6.66
CA LEU A 94 -24.99 1.51 -7.77
C LEU A 94 -26.36 0.85 -7.73
N ARG A 95 -26.81 0.39 -6.55
CA ARG A 95 -28.14 -0.20 -6.38
C ARG A 95 -29.25 0.82 -6.67
N ARG A 96 -29.09 2.07 -6.24
CA ARG A 96 -30.07 3.14 -6.51
C ARG A 96 -30.19 3.42 -8.01
N ARG A 97 -29.07 3.64 -8.69
CA ARG A 97 -29.02 3.88 -10.14
C ARG A 97 -29.63 2.73 -10.95
N LYS A 98 -29.46 1.48 -10.49
CA LYS A 98 -30.06 0.30 -11.15
C LYS A 98 -31.58 0.28 -11.02
N LYS A 99 -32.14 0.73 -9.88
CA LYS A 99 -33.60 0.84 -9.69
C LYS A 99 -34.20 1.94 -10.56
N GLU A 100 -33.55 3.11 -10.61
CA GLU A 100 -33.99 4.25 -11.43
C GLU A 100 -34.02 3.90 -12.93
N LYS A 101 -33.08 3.09 -13.42
CA LYS A 101 -33.07 2.63 -14.82
C LYS A 101 -34.14 1.59 -15.17
N LEU A 102 -34.75 0.96 -14.17
CA LEU A 102 -35.75 -0.10 -14.35
C LEU A 102 -37.19 0.44 -14.20
N GLN A 103 -37.33 1.69 -13.77
CA GLN A 103 -38.58 2.43 -13.69
C GLN A 103 -38.76 3.28 -14.95
#